data_AF-A0A5F2BVG8-F1
#
_entry.id   AF-A0A5F2BVG8-F1
#
_cell.length_a   1.000
_cell.length_b   1.000
_cell.length_c   1.000
_cell.angle_alpha   90.00
_cell.angle_beta   90.00
_cell.angle_gamma   90.00
#
_symmetry.space_group_name_H-M   'P 1'
#
loop_
_entity.id
_entity.type
_entity.pdbx_description
1 polymer ?
#
loop_
_entity_poly.entity_id
_entity_poly.type
_entity_poly.pdbx_seq_one_letter_code
_entity_poly.pdbx_strand_id
1 'polypeptide(L)'
;MQKIIGPENQVHYGVWDGPIEFNHHDFTLLDFFGKEIKGLKKKFAFHSFNYLGIMMEDCLVGIAAVSLGYAYNVFAYLYKFDQGKVYEFDVKGPDLGLALKFPANPDEYEISFKKGKSFLNIRKSHSEGKLLLDANFGNKLDISGEFPYSLITHNPLRVLNPSEPSRWTFTEKCSPLIPDRISVKYEKKELVRDPSRTTMVYDWSGGYLRRETNWYWAAFSSVLPDRTKIGANFAALVNESFFPENAYWIDSERQRVSRCIFDFSHKDPYKPWRLWDEDGRIRLEFEPKGERREKVNLIWTKLYFRQFVGKFSGSFRPEKGKEVQIKDVWGFTEFHRSLW
;
A
#
# COMPACT_ATOMS: atom_id res chain seq x y z
N MET A 1 -13.90 5.09 -20.34
CA MET A 1 -13.50 4.26 -19.18
C MET A 1 -14.21 2.93 -19.28
N GLN A 2 -13.53 1.83 -18.95
CA GLN A 2 -14.16 0.51 -18.91
C GLN A 2 -14.66 0.22 -17.49
N LYS A 3 -15.86 -0.36 -17.38
CA LYS A 3 -16.45 -0.77 -16.11
C LYS A 3 -15.72 -1.99 -15.55
N ILE A 4 -15.52 -2.01 -14.23
CA ILE A 4 -14.99 -3.19 -13.55
C ILE A 4 -16.06 -4.26 -13.33
N ILE A 5 -17.33 -3.86 -13.19
CA ILE A 5 -18.49 -4.76 -13.11
C ILE A 5 -19.25 -4.66 -14.44
N GLY A 6 -19.26 -5.76 -15.19
CA GLY A 6 -19.99 -5.92 -16.43
C GLY A 6 -21.42 -6.45 -16.24
N PRO A 7 -22.10 -6.78 -17.35
CA PRO A 7 -23.39 -7.47 -17.33
C PRO A 7 -23.35 -8.78 -16.52
N GLU A 8 -24.51 -9.24 -16.07
CA GLU A 8 -24.66 -10.52 -15.36
C GLU A 8 -23.75 -10.67 -14.13
N ASN A 9 -23.40 -9.55 -13.48
CA ASN A 9 -22.51 -9.50 -12.32
C ASN A 9 -21.08 -9.99 -12.59
N GLN A 10 -20.64 -10.01 -13.86
CA GLN A 10 -19.29 -10.40 -14.24
C GLN A 10 -18.28 -9.35 -13.78
N VAL A 11 -17.19 -9.78 -13.15
CA VAL A 11 -16.06 -8.91 -12.82
C VAL A 11 -15.01 -9.03 -13.91
N HIS A 12 -14.56 -7.91 -14.46
CA HIS A 12 -13.54 -7.86 -15.50
C HIS A 12 -12.13 -7.97 -14.91
N TYR A 13 -11.75 -9.17 -14.45
CA TYR A 13 -10.43 -9.42 -13.88
C TYR A 13 -9.31 -9.15 -14.90
N GLY A 14 -8.20 -8.61 -14.42
CA GLY A 14 -7.11 -8.22 -15.32
C GLY A 14 -6.10 -7.27 -14.71
N VAL A 15 -5.09 -6.96 -15.53
CA VAL A 15 -4.18 -5.83 -15.32
C VAL A 15 -4.73 -4.62 -16.07
N TRP A 16 -4.75 -3.46 -15.42
CA TRP A 16 -5.46 -2.28 -15.89
C TRP A 16 -4.54 -1.07 -16.09
N ASP A 17 -3.98 -0.90 -17.28
CA ASP A 17 -3.05 0.21 -17.56
C ASP A 17 -3.75 1.55 -17.89
N GLY A 18 -5.07 1.53 -18.10
CA GLY A 18 -5.90 2.69 -18.44
C GLY A 18 -7.00 3.00 -17.42
N PRO A 19 -7.64 4.18 -17.48
CA PRO A 19 -8.62 4.61 -16.49
C PRO A 19 -9.86 3.69 -16.47
N ILE A 20 -10.43 3.52 -15.29
CA ILE A 20 -11.53 2.59 -15.01
C ILE A 20 -12.76 3.31 -14.46
N GLU A 21 -13.93 2.80 -14.80
CA GLU A 21 -15.15 3.14 -14.10
C GLU A 21 -15.29 2.16 -12.92
N PHE A 22 -14.99 2.64 -11.71
CA PHE A 22 -15.03 1.83 -10.48
C PHE A 22 -16.47 1.67 -9.94
N ASN A 23 -17.32 1.05 -10.76
CA ASN A 23 -18.76 0.85 -10.50
C ASN A 23 -19.05 -0.27 -9.48
N HIS A 24 -18.30 -0.31 -8.37
CA HIS A 24 -18.39 -1.35 -7.35
C HIS A 24 -19.79 -1.53 -6.72
N HIS A 25 -20.62 -0.47 -6.74
CA HIS A 25 -22.00 -0.56 -6.24
C HIS A 25 -22.88 -1.50 -7.06
N ASP A 26 -22.59 -1.65 -8.36
CA ASP A 26 -23.33 -2.51 -9.29
C ASP A 26 -23.10 -4.01 -8.98
N PHE A 27 -22.04 -4.35 -8.23
CA PHE A 27 -21.71 -5.74 -7.91
C PHE A 27 -22.73 -6.37 -6.96
N THR A 28 -23.36 -7.45 -7.37
CA THR A 28 -24.20 -8.32 -6.53
C THR A 28 -23.30 -9.25 -5.70
N LEU A 29 -23.07 -8.91 -4.44
CA LEU A 29 -22.32 -9.76 -3.51
C LEU A 29 -23.16 -10.98 -3.11
N LEU A 30 -22.60 -12.18 -3.26
CA LEU A 30 -23.28 -13.44 -2.95
C LEU A 30 -22.65 -14.15 -1.74
N ASP A 31 -23.49 -14.80 -0.94
CA ASP A 31 -23.03 -15.74 0.08
C ASP A 31 -22.62 -17.10 -0.53
N PHE A 32 -22.24 -18.05 0.34
CA PHE A 32 -21.77 -19.37 -0.07
C PHE A 32 -22.79 -20.16 -0.91
N PHE A 33 -24.08 -19.91 -0.74
CA PHE A 33 -25.17 -20.59 -1.46
C PHE A 33 -25.70 -19.78 -2.64
N GLY A 34 -25.00 -18.71 -3.03
CA GLY A 34 -25.41 -17.85 -4.14
C GLY A 34 -26.56 -16.89 -3.79
N LYS A 35 -26.89 -16.71 -2.51
CA LYS A 35 -27.92 -15.74 -2.10
C LYS A 35 -27.30 -14.36 -1.97
N GLU A 36 -28.01 -13.34 -2.48
CA GLU A 36 -27.55 -11.97 -2.44
C GLU A 36 -27.46 -11.40 -1.01
N ILE A 37 -26.32 -10.79 -0.71
CA ILE A 37 -26.05 -10.02 0.51
C ILE A 37 -26.36 -8.54 0.23
N LYS A 38 -27.26 -7.95 1.03
CA LYS A 38 -27.74 -6.56 0.87
C LYS A 38 -27.48 -5.68 2.10
N GLY A 39 -27.68 -4.38 1.93
CA GLY A 39 -27.71 -3.39 3.02
C GLY A 39 -26.40 -3.32 3.81
N LEU A 40 -26.50 -3.23 5.14
CA LEU A 40 -25.35 -3.09 6.02
C LEU A 40 -24.35 -4.24 5.89
N LYS A 41 -24.81 -5.48 5.64
CA LYS A 41 -23.90 -6.62 5.45
C LYS A 41 -23.02 -6.45 4.21
N LYS A 42 -23.58 -5.94 3.10
CA LYS A 42 -22.81 -5.63 1.89
C LYS A 42 -21.87 -4.45 2.15
N LYS A 43 -22.33 -3.41 2.84
CA LYS A 43 -21.50 -2.26 3.22
C LYS A 43 -20.27 -2.70 4.05
N PHE A 44 -20.48 -3.51 5.08
CA PHE A 44 -19.43 -3.98 6.00
C PHE A 44 -18.49 -5.00 5.36
N ALA A 45 -18.83 -5.55 4.20
CA ALA A 45 -17.95 -6.46 3.47
C ALA A 45 -16.98 -5.75 2.52
N PHE A 46 -17.16 -4.44 2.31
CA PHE A 46 -16.31 -3.66 1.42
C PHE A 46 -15.24 -2.94 2.25
N HIS A 47 -13.98 -3.21 1.95
CA HIS A 47 -12.85 -2.59 2.65
C HIS A 47 -12.02 -1.75 1.68
N SER A 48 -11.47 -0.66 2.18
CA SER A 48 -10.54 0.21 1.47
C SER A 48 -9.33 0.52 2.33
N PHE A 49 -8.15 0.49 1.71
CA PHE A 49 -6.86 0.72 2.32
C PHE A 49 -6.11 1.72 1.45
N ASN A 50 -5.48 2.70 2.09
CA ASN A 50 -4.45 3.51 1.48
C ASN A 50 -3.25 3.57 2.41
N TYR A 51 -2.08 3.24 1.88
CA TYR A 51 -0.81 3.32 2.58
C TYR A 51 0.18 4.15 1.77
N LEU A 52 0.84 5.08 2.46
CA LEU A 52 1.93 5.90 1.94
C LEU A 52 3.17 5.64 2.79
N GLY A 53 4.26 5.23 2.17
CA GLY A 53 5.56 5.09 2.81
C GLY A 53 6.53 6.11 2.24
N ILE A 54 6.85 7.17 3.00
CA ILE A 54 7.80 8.21 2.59
C ILE A 54 9.18 7.84 3.11
N MET A 55 10.13 7.64 2.22
CA MET A 55 11.52 7.33 2.53
C MET A 55 12.36 8.59 2.33
N MET A 56 13.06 8.99 3.39
CA MET A 56 14.04 10.07 3.41
C MET A 56 15.43 9.50 3.74
N GLU A 57 16.41 10.35 3.92
CA GLU A 57 17.82 9.96 4.01
C GLU A 57 18.20 9.30 5.35
N ASP A 58 17.58 9.71 6.45
CA ASP A 58 17.85 9.19 7.80
C ASP A 58 16.59 8.66 8.52
N CYS A 59 15.43 8.74 7.87
CA CYS A 59 14.18 8.28 8.44
C CYS A 59 13.17 7.90 7.37
N LEU A 60 12.09 7.27 7.82
CA LEU A 60 10.91 7.04 7.02
C LEU A 60 9.65 7.35 7.82
N VAL A 61 8.57 7.61 7.08
CA VAL A 61 7.23 7.78 7.63
C VAL A 61 6.28 6.81 6.94
N GLY A 62 5.55 6.02 7.72
CA GLY A 62 4.42 5.25 7.23
C GLY A 62 3.11 5.94 7.63
N ILE A 63 2.17 6.06 6.70
CA ILE A 63 0.84 6.64 6.91
C ILE A 63 -0.18 5.67 6.32
N ALA A 64 -1.24 5.37 7.08
CA ALA A 64 -2.34 4.57 6.58
C ALA A 64 -3.70 5.19 6.91
N ALA A 65 -4.62 5.08 5.96
CA ALA A 65 -6.05 5.22 6.17
C ALA A 65 -6.74 3.91 5.79
N VAL A 66 -7.57 3.39 6.67
CA VAL A 66 -8.31 2.14 6.48
C VAL A 66 -9.77 2.36 6.79
N SER A 67 -10.63 1.96 5.87
CA SER A 67 -12.08 1.87 6.04
C SER A 67 -12.49 0.40 5.89
N LEU A 68 -13.08 -0.17 6.94
CA LEU A 68 -13.64 -1.53 6.94
C LEU A 68 -15.17 -1.51 6.72
N GLY A 69 -15.74 -0.35 6.38
CA GLY A 69 -17.18 -0.16 6.25
C GLY A 69 -17.97 -0.09 7.57
N TYR A 70 -17.44 -0.67 8.66
CA TYR A 70 -17.98 -0.58 10.03
C TYR A 70 -17.02 0.09 11.03
N ALA A 71 -15.71 0.03 10.77
CA ALA A 71 -14.69 0.65 11.58
C ALA A 71 -13.61 1.27 10.70
N TYR A 72 -12.99 2.34 11.17
CA TYR A 72 -11.83 2.93 10.53
C TYR A 72 -10.59 2.78 11.41
N ASN A 73 -9.43 2.79 10.77
CA ASN A 73 -8.13 2.96 11.41
C ASN A 73 -7.32 3.98 10.62
N VAL A 74 -6.84 5.03 11.28
CA VAL A 74 -5.89 5.99 10.72
C VAL A 74 -4.67 6.01 11.62
N PHE A 75 -3.52 5.69 11.06
CA PHE A 75 -2.27 5.69 11.80
C PHE A 75 -1.14 6.32 10.99
N ALA A 76 -0.15 6.85 11.71
CA ALA A 76 1.10 7.31 11.15
C ALA A 76 2.23 7.00 12.13
N TYR A 77 3.43 6.72 11.64
CA TYR A 77 4.60 6.55 12.48
C TYR A 77 5.85 7.11 11.81
N LEU A 78 6.78 7.59 12.65
CA LEU A 78 8.09 8.06 12.23
C LEU A 78 9.14 7.07 12.75
N TYR A 79 9.94 6.54 11.82
CA TYR A 79 11.07 5.67 12.13
C TYR A 79 12.36 6.35 11.72
N LYS A 80 13.24 6.64 12.67
CA LYS A 80 14.60 7.13 12.40
C LYS A 80 15.55 5.95 12.35
N PHE A 81 16.42 5.92 11.35
CA PHE A 81 17.26 4.75 11.06
C PHE A 81 18.27 4.45 12.18
N ASP A 82 18.67 5.46 12.94
CA ASP A 82 19.58 5.37 14.08
C ASP A 82 18.88 5.15 15.44
N GLN A 83 17.60 5.53 15.56
CA GLN A 83 16.86 5.54 16.84
C GLN A 83 15.68 4.56 16.91
N GLY A 84 15.25 4.01 15.77
CA GLY A 84 14.05 3.19 15.68
C GLY A 84 12.76 4.02 15.54
N LYS A 85 11.63 3.45 15.97
CA LYS A 85 10.32 4.13 15.96
C LYS A 85 10.28 5.18 17.07
N VAL A 86 10.33 6.46 16.69
CA VAL A 86 10.37 7.59 17.63
C VAL A 86 9.00 8.24 17.86
N TYR A 87 8.02 7.99 16.98
CA TYR A 87 6.67 8.50 17.11
C TYR A 87 5.65 7.57 16.46
N GLU A 88 4.46 7.52 17.05
CA GLU A 88 3.29 6.83 16.52
C GLU A 88 2.01 7.59 16.88
N PHE A 89 1.15 7.76 15.88
CA PHE A 89 -0.23 8.17 15.99
C PHE A 89 -1.08 6.99 15.53
N ASP A 90 -2.06 6.58 16.32
CA ASP A 90 -2.97 5.49 15.99
C ASP A 90 -4.35 5.81 16.53
N VAL A 91 -5.33 5.90 15.62
CA VAL A 91 -6.70 6.20 15.96
C VAL A 91 -7.65 5.28 15.24
N LYS A 92 -8.53 4.68 16.03
CA LYS A 92 -9.64 3.85 15.57
C LYS A 92 -10.99 4.43 15.98
N GLY A 93 -12.03 4.07 15.25
CA GLY A 93 -13.40 4.45 15.58
C GLY A 93 -14.42 3.81 14.65
N PRO A 94 -15.72 4.06 14.90
CA PRO A 94 -16.78 3.56 14.03
C PRO A 94 -16.77 4.31 12.69
N ASP A 95 -16.95 3.57 11.59
CA ASP A 95 -16.94 4.12 10.23
C ASP A 95 -18.33 4.62 9.81
N LEU A 96 -18.68 5.79 10.36
CA LEU A 96 -19.95 6.48 10.09
C LEU A 96 -19.79 7.61 9.05
N GLY A 97 -18.63 7.74 8.40
CA GLY A 97 -18.33 8.85 7.49
C GLY A 97 -18.15 10.22 8.17
N LEU A 98 -18.07 10.26 9.51
CA LEU A 98 -17.94 11.49 10.30
C LEU A 98 -16.48 11.92 10.47
N ALA A 99 -15.64 10.99 10.95
CA ALA A 99 -14.23 11.26 11.23
C ALA A 99 -13.32 10.99 10.03
N LEU A 100 -13.61 9.93 9.26
CA LEU A 100 -12.92 9.55 8.03
C LEU A 100 -13.93 9.55 6.89
N LYS A 101 -13.59 10.20 5.78
CA LYS A 101 -14.25 10.05 4.48
C LYS A 101 -13.24 9.42 3.53
N PHE A 102 -13.60 8.28 2.96
CA PHE A 102 -12.74 7.54 2.05
C PHE A 102 -13.60 7.10 0.85
N PRO A 103 -13.68 7.92 -0.22
CA PRO A 103 -14.39 7.50 -1.43
C PRO A 103 -13.61 6.39 -2.14
N ALA A 104 -14.31 5.31 -2.49
CA ALA A 104 -13.74 4.17 -3.18
C ALA A 104 -13.70 4.43 -4.70
N ASN A 105 -12.84 5.36 -5.14
CA ASN A 105 -12.52 5.54 -6.55
C ASN A 105 -11.00 5.57 -6.68
N PRO A 106 -10.37 4.55 -7.29
CA PRO A 106 -8.92 4.49 -7.40
C PRO A 106 -8.36 5.47 -8.42
N ASP A 107 -9.13 6.07 -9.33
CA ASP A 107 -8.59 7.04 -10.31
C ASP A 107 -8.55 8.46 -9.75
N GLU A 108 -9.61 8.85 -9.05
CA GLU A 108 -9.87 10.21 -8.57
C GLU A 108 -10.47 10.15 -7.17
N TYR A 109 -9.76 10.63 -6.15
CA TYR A 109 -10.27 10.63 -4.78
C TYR A 109 -9.73 11.76 -3.91
N GLU A 110 -10.47 12.04 -2.84
CA GLU A 110 -10.03 12.85 -1.71
C GLU A 110 -10.37 12.12 -0.40
N ILE A 111 -9.36 11.53 0.22
CA ILE A 111 -9.46 10.96 1.56
C ILE A 111 -9.30 12.11 2.55
N SER A 112 -10.25 12.27 3.47
CA SER A 112 -10.15 13.28 4.53
C SER A 112 -10.45 12.65 5.89
N PHE A 113 -9.58 12.94 6.87
CA PHE A 113 -9.73 12.51 8.24
C PHE A 113 -9.54 13.69 9.18
N LYS A 114 -10.35 13.77 10.25
CA LYS A 114 -10.19 14.75 11.31
C LYS A 114 -10.59 14.19 12.67
N LYS A 115 -9.69 14.29 13.66
CA LYS A 115 -9.99 14.00 15.06
C LYS A 115 -9.22 14.93 15.99
N GLY A 116 -9.94 15.76 16.74
CA GLY A 116 -9.33 16.81 17.56
C GLY A 116 -8.50 17.76 16.71
N LYS A 117 -7.21 17.90 17.04
CA LYS A 117 -6.26 18.75 16.30
C LYS A 117 -5.56 18.01 15.14
N SER A 118 -5.76 16.69 15.02
CA SER A 118 -5.10 15.88 14.00
C SER A 118 -5.97 15.71 12.77
N PHE A 119 -5.34 15.70 11.61
CA PHE A 119 -6.01 15.53 10.32
C PHE A 119 -5.10 14.84 9.30
N LEU A 120 -5.72 14.28 8.27
CA LEU A 120 -5.05 13.72 7.09
C LEU A 120 -5.92 14.01 5.87
N ASN A 121 -5.33 14.63 4.85
CA ASN A 121 -5.94 14.84 3.55
C ASN A 121 -5.03 14.22 2.48
N ILE A 122 -5.59 13.35 1.66
CA ILE A 122 -4.91 12.75 0.51
C ILE A 122 -5.79 12.95 -0.71
N ARG A 123 -5.33 13.75 -1.67
CA ARG A 123 -6.04 13.98 -2.93
C ARG A 123 -5.25 13.35 -4.06
N LYS A 124 -5.87 12.47 -4.83
CA LYS A 124 -5.27 11.87 -6.01
C LYS A 124 -6.10 12.15 -7.23
N SER A 125 -5.44 12.54 -8.31
CA SER A 125 -6.05 12.74 -9.61
C SER A 125 -5.12 12.29 -10.73
N HIS A 126 -5.46 11.20 -11.40
CA HIS A 126 -4.73 10.76 -12.59
C HIS A 126 -4.88 11.76 -13.74
N SER A 127 -6.04 12.42 -13.84
CA SER A 127 -6.32 13.41 -14.88
C SER A 127 -5.54 14.72 -14.71
N GLU A 128 -5.38 15.19 -13.47
CA GLU A 128 -4.50 16.32 -13.16
C GLU A 128 -3.02 15.91 -13.06
N GLY A 129 -2.74 14.62 -12.99
CA GLY A 129 -1.39 14.07 -12.87
C GLY A 129 -0.75 14.32 -11.50
N LYS A 130 -1.54 14.32 -10.42
CA LYS A 130 -1.08 14.71 -9.08
C LYS A 130 -1.58 13.80 -7.96
N LEU A 131 -0.72 13.65 -6.95
CA LEU A 131 -1.04 13.14 -5.62
C LEU A 131 -0.58 14.16 -4.57
N LEU A 132 -1.53 14.69 -3.81
CA LEU A 132 -1.31 15.69 -2.76
C LEU A 132 -1.51 15.03 -1.40
N LEU A 133 -0.62 15.34 -0.48
CA LEU A 133 -0.67 14.91 0.92
C LEU A 133 -0.57 16.14 1.81
N ASP A 134 -1.49 16.28 2.75
CA ASP A 134 -1.42 17.27 3.83
C ASP A 134 -1.92 16.65 5.13
N ALA A 135 -1.09 16.63 6.17
CA ALA A 135 -1.40 15.92 7.40
C ALA A 135 -0.75 16.56 8.63
N ASN A 136 -1.46 16.50 9.76
CA ASN A 136 -0.94 16.76 11.08
C ASN A 136 -1.35 15.65 12.03
N PHE A 137 -0.38 15.01 12.67
CA PHE A 137 -0.62 14.00 13.69
C PHE A 137 -0.12 14.51 15.04
N GLY A 138 -1.07 14.74 15.95
CA GLY A 138 -0.84 15.13 17.34
C GLY A 138 -0.09 16.46 17.57
N ASN A 139 -0.05 17.40 16.60
CA ASN A 139 0.85 18.56 16.60
C ASN A 139 2.34 18.22 16.75
N LYS A 140 2.71 16.98 16.43
CA LYS A 140 4.08 16.49 16.51
C LYS A 140 4.64 16.14 15.15
N LEU A 141 3.83 15.57 14.27
CA LEU A 141 4.24 15.20 12.92
C LEU A 141 3.40 15.96 11.90
N ASP A 142 4.01 16.92 11.22
CA ASP A 142 3.41 17.71 10.14
C ASP A 142 3.99 17.24 8.81
N ILE A 143 3.15 17.03 7.80
CA ILE A 143 3.56 16.54 6.49
C ILE A 143 2.78 17.29 5.42
N SER A 144 3.49 17.86 4.45
CA SER A 144 2.87 18.38 3.23
C SER A 144 3.68 17.98 2.01
N GLY A 145 3.04 17.44 0.98
CA GLY A 145 3.72 16.93 -0.19
C GLY A 145 2.87 17.02 -1.45
N GLU A 146 3.53 17.26 -2.57
CA GLU A 146 2.98 17.25 -3.92
C GLU A 146 3.84 16.34 -4.78
N PHE A 147 3.22 15.28 -5.30
CA PHE A 147 3.87 14.28 -6.12
C PHE A 147 3.22 14.26 -7.50
N PRO A 148 3.99 14.33 -8.60
CA PRO A 148 3.48 13.98 -9.91
C PRO A 148 3.02 12.53 -9.87
N TYR A 149 1.82 12.24 -10.35
CA TYR A 149 1.31 10.88 -10.43
C TYR A 149 0.23 10.75 -11.49
N SER A 150 0.50 9.95 -12.52
CA SER A 150 -0.46 9.63 -13.57
C SER A 150 -0.23 8.21 -14.10
N LEU A 151 -1.24 7.65 -14.77
CA LEU A 151 -1.14 6.35 -15.44
C LEU A 151 0.00 6.32 -16.47
N ILE A 152 0.19 7.42 -17.23
CA ILE A 152 1.13 7.47 -18.36
C ILE A 152 2.57 7.62 -17.88
N THR A 153 2.81 8.49 -16.90
CA THR A 153 4.18 8.86 -16.50
C THR A 153 4.77 7.92 -15.44
N HIS A 154 3.94 7.22 -14.68
CA HIS A 154 4.39 6.40 -13.54
C HIS A 154 4.08 4.91 -13.70
N ASN A 155 3.27 4.51 -14.69
CA ASN A 155 2.95 3.12 -14.99
C ASN A 155 2.59 2.30 -13.74
N PRO A 156 1.59 2.71 -12.94
CA PRO A 156 1.25 2.01 -11.71
C PRO A 156 0.81 0.57 -11.99
N LEU A 157 1.11 -0.33 -11.06
CA LEU A 157 0.60 -1.70 -11.10
C LEU A 157 -0.83 -1.71 -10.60
N ARG A 158 -1.75 -1.95 -11.53
CA ARG A 158 -3.19 -1.99 -11.27
C ARG A 158 -3.73 -3.35 -11.59
N VAL A 159 -4.26 -4.05 -10.60
CA VAL A 159 -4.79 -5.41 -10.78
C VAL A 159 -6.17 -5.54 -10.16
N LEU A 160 -7.07 -6.19 -10.89
CA LEU A 160 -8.38 -6.62 -10.41
C LEU A 160 -8.39 -8.13 -10.36
N ASN A 161 -8.50 -8.69 -9.15
CA ASN A 161 -8.43 -10.13 -8.92
C ASN A 161 -9.64 -10.65 -8.16
N PRO A 162 -9.98 -11.95 -8.35
CA PRO A 162 -10.88 -12.62 -7.42
C PRO A 162 -10.17 -12.74 -6.07
N SER A 163 -10.86 -12.25 -5.04
CA SER A 163 -10.52 -12.58 -3.66
C SER A 163 -11.05 -13.98 -3.36
N GLU A 164 -12.31 -14.26 -3.69
CA GLU A 164 -13.03 -15.51 -3.49
C GLU A 164 -14.04 -15.66 -4.64
N PRO A 165 -14.73 -16.80 -4.85
CA PRO A 165 -15.64 -16.94 -5.99
C PRO A 165 -16.69 -15.83 -6.14
N SER A 166 -17.18 -15.28 -5.02
CA SER A 166 -18.16 -14.18 -4.99
C SER A 166 -17.57 -12.82 -4.57
N ARG A 167 -16.25 -12.66 -4.67
CA ARG A 167 -15.51 -11.56 -4.02
C ARG A 167 -14.30 -11.14 -4.84
N TRP A 168 -13.96 -9.87 -4.81
CA TRP A 168 -12.88 -9.32 -5.62
C TRP A 168 -12.13 -8.22 -4.90
N THR A 169 -10.92 -7.94 -5.37
CA THR A 169 -10.10 -6.83 -4.87
C THR A 169 -9.39 -6.17 -6.03
N PHE A 170 -9.46 -4.83 -6.04
CA PHE A 170 -8.67 -3.98 -6.91
C PHE A 170 -7.51 -3.40 -6.10
N THR A 171 -6.31 -3.42 -6.66
CA THR A 171 -5.15 -2.73 -6.08
C THR A 171 -4.47 -1.83 -7.09
N GLU A 172 -3.93 -0.70 -6.63
CA GLU A 172 -3.07 0.20 -7.38
C GLU A 172 -1.81 0.45 -6.55
N LYS A 173 -0.66 0.02 -7.06
CA LYS A 173 0.64 0.16 -6.42
C LYS A 173 1.57 0.96 -7.32
N CYS A 174 2.33 1.88 -6.73
CA CYS A 174 3.31 2.65 -7.49
C CYS A 174 4.52 3.02 -6.64
N SER A 175 5.72 2.80 -7.17
CA SER A 175 6.97 3.18 -6.52
C SER A 175 8.08 3.18 -7.58
N PRO A 176 9.04 4.12 -7.58
CA PRO A 176 9.14 5.25 -6.66
C PRO A 176 8.30 6.45 -7.14
N LEU A 177 7.59 7.10 -6.21
CA LEU A 177 7.08 8.46 -6.46
C LEU A 177 8.07 9.48 -5.91
N ILE A 178 8.51 10.44 -6.73
CA ILE A 178 9.45 11.51 -6.35
C ILE A 178 8.66 12.81 -6.22
N PRO A 179 8.75 13.57 -5.12
CA PRO A 179 7.96 14.78 -4.93
C PRO A 179 8.48 15.96 -5.75
N ASP A 180 7.57 16.80 -6.24
CA ASP A 180 7.91 18.16 -6.68
C ASP A 180 8.14 19.07 -5.47
N ARG A 181 7.38 18.83 -4.39
CA ARG A 181 7.48 19.53 -3.11
C ARG A 181 7.21 18.56 -1.96
N ILE A 182 7.99 18.67 -0.89
CA ILE A 182 7.77 17.87 0.33
C ILE A 182 8.34 18.62 1.54
N SER A 183 7.60 18.58 2.65
CA SER A 183 8.03 18.99 3.98
C SER A 183 7.53 17.96 4.97
N VAL A 184 8.41 17.50 5.86
CA VAL A 184 8.10 16.56 6.93
C VAL A 184 8.74 17.12 8.18
N LYS A 185 7.92 17.57 9.14
CA LYS A 185 8.40 18.13 10.40
C LYS A 185 8.04 17.25 11.56
N TYR A 186 9.02 16.93 12.39
CA TYR A 186 8.81 16.29 13.68
C TYR A 186 9.17 17.24 14.81
N GLU A 187 8.21 17.52 15.71
CA GLU A 187 8.32 18.50 16.79
C GLU A 187 8.85 19.85 16.27
N LYS A 188 8.27 20.31 15.14
CA LYS A 188 8.62 21.55 14.42
C LYS A 188 10.00 21.58 13.75
N LYS A 189 10.78 20.49 13.78
CA LYS A 189 12.06 20.38 13.08
C LYS A 189 11.86 19.71 11.73
N GLU A 190 12.33 20.36 10.67
CA GLU A 190 12.34 19.80 9.30
C GLU A 190 13.23 18.55 9.24
N LEU A 191 12.72 17.49 8.62
CA LEU A 191 13.41 16.21 8.45
C LEU A 191 13.92 16.03 7.01
N VAL A 192 13.22 16.58 6.01
CA VAL A 192 13.66 16.52 4.62
C VAL A 192 14.88 17.41 4.44
N ARG A 193 16.01 16.84 4.01
CA ARG A 193 17.24 17.60 3.68
C ARG A 193 17.40 17.79 2.18
N ASP A 194 17.12 16.75 1.41
CA ASP A 194 17.16 16.74 -0.05
C ASP A 194 15.87 16.12 -0.62
N PRO A 195 14.92 16.94 -1.10
CA PRO A 195 13.71 16.47 -1.76
C PRO A 195 13.96 15.52 -2.93
N SER A 196 15.10 15.64 -3.63
CA SER A 196 15.44 14.78 -4.77
C SER A 196 15.79 13.34 -4.38
N ARG A 197 16.10 13.11 -3.09
CA ARG A 197 16.35 11.79 -2.50
C ARG A 197 15.17 11.27 -1.70
N THR A 198 14.12 12.07 -1.57
CA THR A 198 12.87 11.66 -0.92
C THR A 198 12.02 10.92 -1.93
N THR A 199 11.51 9.77 -1.53
CA THR A 199 10.69 8.94 -2.41
C THR A 199 9.50 8.38 -1.65
N MET A 200 8.48 7.90 -2.36
CA MET A 200 7.29 7.34 -1.75
C MET A 200 6.89 6.00 -2.39
N VAL A 201 6.54 5.04 -1.53
CA VAL A 201 5.71 3.88 -1.88
C VAL A 201 4.26 4.29 -1.77
N TYR A 202 3.51 4.08 -2.84
CA TYR A 202 2.07 4.26 -2.89
C TYR A 202 1.37 2.90 -2.98
N ASP A 203 0.39 2.69 -2.11
CA ASP A 203 -0.47 1.52 -2.11
C ASP A 203 -1.92 1.95 -1.87
N TRP A 204 -2.79 1.57 -2.78
CA TRP A 204 -4.23 1.63 -2.62
C TRP A 204 -4.85 0.26 -2.91
N SER A 205 -5.82 -0.13 -2.09
CA SER A 205 -6.58 -1.35 -2.28
C SER A 205 -8.05 -1.14 -1.92
N GLY A 206 -8.97 -1.73 -2.68
CA GLY A 206 -10.40 -1.60 -2.45
C GLY A 206 -11.17 -2.79 -3.02
N GLY A 207 -12.15 -3.29 -2.27
CA GLY A 207 -13.00 -4.38 -2.75
C GLY A 207 -13.72 -5.16 -1.67
N TYR A 208 -14.33 -6.27 -2.09
CA TYR A 208 -14.94 -7.26 -1.23
C TYR A 208 -13.91 -8.35 -0.90
N LEU A 209 -13.07 -8.12 0.09
CA LEU A 209 -12.01 -9.07 0.48
C LEU A 209 -12.59 -10.35 1.10
N ARG A 210 -11.80 -11.43 1.09
CA ARG A 210 -12.11 -12.65 1.86
C ARG A 210 -12.34 -12.32 3.33
N ARG A 211 -13.23 -13.07 3.99
CA ARG A 211 -13.48 -12.89 5.44
C ARG A 211 -12.22 -13.16 6.27
N GLU A 212 -11.48 -14.21 5.92
CA GLU A 212 -10.11 -14.41 6.40
C GLU A 212 -9.14 -13.90 5.33
N THR A 213 -8.42 -12.83 5.62
CA THR A 213 -7.42 -12.27 4.70
C THR A 213 -6.03 -12.42 5.30
N ASN A 214 -5.10 -12.95 4.53
CA ASN A 214 -3.70 -13.09 4.93
C ASN A 214 -2.82 -12.56 3.80
N TRP A 215 -1.70 -11.92 4.14
CA TRP A 215 -0.68 -11.57 3.15
C TRP A 215 0.70 -11.50 3.76
N TYR A 216 1.69 -11.78 2.91
CA TYR A 216 3.01 -11.18 3.04
C TYR A 216 3.10 -10.03 2.05
N TRP A 217 3.80 -8.97 2.44
CA TRP A 217 4.04 -7.83 1.57
C TRP A 217 5.47 -7.32 1.75
N ALA A 218 6.03 -6.78 0.68
CA ALA A 218 7.31 -6.08 0.69
C ALA A 218 7.23 -4.91 -0.27
N ALA A 219 7.69 -3.74 0.18
CA ALA A 219 7.80 -2.59 -0.68
C ALA A 219 8.92 -1.67 -0.23
N PHE A 220 9.54 -1.02 -1.19
CA PHE A 220 10.56 -0.01 -0.96
C PHE A 220 10.63 0.91 -2.16
N SER A 221 11.26 2.06 -1.95
CA SER A 221 11.44 3.12 -2.93
C SER A 221 12.76 3.81 -2.63
N SER A 222 13.55 4.11 -3.66
CA SER A 222 14.85 4.74 -3.48
C SER A 222 15.37 5.42 -4.74
N VAL A 223 16.33 6.32 -4.54
CA VAL A 223 17.24 6.81 -5.57
C VAL A 223 18.63 6.26 -5.23
N LEU A 224 19.16 5.42 -6.10
CA LEU A 224 20.47 4.79 -5.95
C LEU A 224 21.62 5.80 -6.09
N PRO A 225 22.86 5.47 -5.67
CA PRO A 225 24.00 6.38 -5.78
C PRO A 225 24.33 6.85 -7.20
N ASP A 226 24.05 6.02 -8.21
CA ASP A 226 24.17 6.34 -9.64
C ASP A 226 22.98 7.13 -10.21
N ARG A 227 22.04 7.53 -9.33
CA ARG A 227 20.79 8.25 -9.61
C ARG A 227 19.69 7.42 -10.26
N THR A 228 19.88 6.11 -10.43
CA THR A 228 18.78 5.23 -10.87
C THR A 228 17.68 5.21 -9.82
N LYS A 229 16.44 5.47 -10.25
CA LYS A 229 15.27 5.43 -9.38
C LYS A 229 14.74 4.02 -9.36
N ILE A 230 14.56 3.44 -8.19
CA ILE A 230 14.01 2.10 -8.05
C ILE A 230 12.84 2.07 -7.08
N GLY A 231 11.91 1.16 -7.34
CA GLY A 231 10.78 0.90 -6.47
C GLY A 231 10.29 -0.52 -6.60
N ALA A 232 9.57 -1.00 -5.59
CA ALA A 232 9.06 -2.36 -5.57
C ALA A 232 7.77 -2.48 -4.78
N ASN A 233 6.93 -3.41 -5.23
CA ASN A 233 5.79 -3.94 -4.52
C ASN A 233 5.72 -5.45 -4.80
N PHE A 234 5.82 -6.26 -3.76
CA PHE A 234 5.64 -7.70 -3.83
C PHE A 234 4.68 -8.15 -2.75
N ALA A 235 3.81 -9.09 -3.08
CA ALA A 235 2.89 -9.74 -2.17
C ALA A 235 2.81 -11.25 -2.47
N ALA A 236 2.42 -11.98 -1.43
CA ALA A 236 2.09 -13.39 -1.49
C ALA A 236 0.91 -13.68 -0.56
N LEU A 237 0.19 -14.78 -0.82
CA LEU A 237 -1.03 -15.19 -0.10
C LEU A 237 -2.25 -14.27 -0.32
N VAL A 238 -2.14 -13.27 -1.19
CA VAL A 238 -3.21 -12.34 -1.59
C VAL A 238 -3.10 -12.00 -3.07
N ASN A 239 -4.24 -11.87 -3.76
CA ASN A 239 -4.31 -11.44 -5.16
C ASN A 239 -3.42 -12.21 -6.15
N GLU A 240 -3.07 -13.47 -5.85
CA GLU A 240 -2.12 -14.27 -6.63
C GLU A 240 -2.77 -15.28 -7.58
N SER A 241 -4.10 -15.46 -7.50
CA SER A 241 -4.83 -16.48 -8.26
C SER A 241 -4.74 -16.27 -9.76
N PHE A 242 -4.95 -15.03 -10.23
CA PHE A 242 -4.95 -14.70 -11.66
C PHE A 242 -3.80 -13.76 -12.02
N PHE A 243 -3.71 -12.60 -11.36
CA PHE A 243 -2.73 -11.55 -11.70
C PHE A 243 -2.01 -11.08 -10.43
N PRO A 244 -0.79 -11.56 -10.13
CA PRO A 244 -0.10 -11.16 -8.92
C PRO A 244 0.13 -9.65 -8.88
N GLU A 245 -0.01 -9.06 -7.69
CA GLU A 245 0.32 -7.66 -7.43
C GLU A 245 1.83 -7.42 -7.25
N ASN A 246 2.64 -8.08 -8.07
CA ASN A 246 4.09 -8.10 -8.00
C ASN A 246 4.72 -7.31 -9.15
N ALA A 247 5.44 -6.24 -8.82
CA ALA A 247 6.24 -5.49 -9.77
C ALA A 247 7.40 -4.75 -9.09
N TYR A 248 8.40 -4.43 -9.89
CA TYR A 248 9.38 -3.40 -9.57
C TYR A 248 9.43 -2.36 -10.68
N TRP A 249 9.98 -1.20 -10.37
CA TRP A 249 10.19 -0.12 -11.32
C TRP A 249 11.65 0.28 -11.34
N ILE A 250 12.16 0.56 -12.53
CA ILE A 250 13.47 1.17 -12.76
C ILE A 250 13.18 2.42 -13.61
N ASP A 251 13.51 3.60 -13.10
CA ASP A 251 13.27 4.89 -13.77
C ASP A 251 11.83 5.04 -14.30
N SER A 252 10.85 4.69 -13.46
CA SER A 252 9.40 4.70 -13.76
C SER A 252 8.92 3.66 -14.79
N GLU A 253 9.79 2.78 -15.28
CA GLU A 253 9.41 1.64 -16.11
C GLU A 253 9.05 0.43 -15.25
N ARG A 254 7.76 0.07 -15.26
CA ARG A 254 7.24 -1.08 -14.51
C ARG A 254 7.64 -2.40 -15.17
N GLN A 255 8.20 -3.30 -14.39
CA GLN A 255 8.45 -4.70 -14.72
C GLN A 255 7.58 -5.59 -13.84
N ARG A 256 6.67 -6.36 -14.45
CA ARG A 256 5.84 -7.32 -13.72
C ARG A 256 6.67 -8.54 -13.31
N VAL A 257 6.40 -9.05 -12.13
CA VAL A 257 6.96 -10.29 -11.62
C VAL A 257 5.81 -11.28 -11.42
N SER A 258 6.09 -12.57 -11.60
CA SER A 258 5.12 -13.63 -11.39
C SER A 258 4.90 -13.85 -9.89
N ARG A 259 5.04 -15.08 -9.40
CA ARG A 259 4.89 -15.40 -7.98
C ARG A 259 6.18 -15.08 -7.23
N CYS A 260 6.08 -14.31 -6.15
CA CYS A 260 7.19 -14.07 -5.24
C CYS A 260 7.12 -15.05 -4.07
N ILE A 261 8.25 -15.65 -3.73
CA ILE A 261 8.44 -16.50 -2.55
C ILE A 261 8.98 -15.61 -1.43
N PHE A 262 8.38 -15.73 -0.24
CA PHE A 262 8.83 -15.09 0.99
C PHE A 262 9.29 -16.17 1.94
N ASP A 263 10.60 -16.25 2.20
CA ASP A 263 11.20 -17.20 3.12
C ASP A 263 11.79 -16.47 4.32
N PHE A 264 11.23 -16.73 5.50
CA PHE A 264 11.68 -16.13 6.74
C PHE A 264 11.29 -17.03 7.92
N SER A 265 11.94 -16.81 9.07
CA SER A 265 11.61 -17.58 10.27
C SER A 265 10.36 -17.01 10.95
N HIS A 266 9.26 -17.77 10.96
CA HIS A 266 8.09 -17.41 11.78
C HIS A 266 8.38 -17.37 13.28
N LYS A 267 9.35 -18.19 13.75
CA LYS A 267 9.77 -18.24 15.16
C LYS A 267 10.57 -17.00 15.53
N ASP A 268 11.46 -16.55 14.64
CA ASP A 268 12.31 -15.40 14.83
C ASP A 268 12.35 -14.53 13.55
N PRO A 269 11.32 -13.70 13.34
CA PRO A 269 11.18 -12.93 12.10
C PRO A 269 12.09 -11.71 12.04
N TYR A 270 13.00 -11.53 13.02
CA TYR A 270 14.11 -10.58 12.91
C TYR A 270 15.31 -11.17 12.17
N LYS A 271 15.34 -12.49 11.93
CA LYS A 271 16.30 -13.07 10.98
C LYS A 271 16.04 -12.55 9.57
N PRO A 272 17.07 -12.48 8.71
CA PRO A 272 16.89 -12.00 7.35
C PRO A 272 15.81 -12.79 6.59
N TRP A 273 15.01 -12.06 5.82
CA TRP A 273 13.98 -12.63 4.94
C TRP A 273 14.56 -12.72 3.55
N ARG A 274 14.30 -13.80 2.83
CA ARG A 274 14.69 -13.97 1.44
C ARG A 274 13.47 -13.87 0.55
N LEU A 275 13.57 -13.08 -0.50
CA LEU A 275 12.52 -12.87 -1.48
C LEU A 275 13.06 -13.14 -2.89
N TRP A 276 12.41 -14.02 -3.63
CA TRP A 276 12.77 -14.33 -5.03
C TRP A 276 11.56 -14.80 -5.82
N ASP A 277 11.69 -14.82 -7.15
CA ASP A 277 10.73 -15.44 -8.06
C ASP A 277 11.37 -16.61 -8.82
N GLU A 278 10.54 -17.48 -9.39
CA GLU A 278 11.01 -18.66 -10.14
C GLU A 278 11.79 -18.27 -11.41
N ASP A 279 11.44 -17.15 -12.03
CA ASP A 279 12.09 -16.67 -13.25
C ASP A 279 13.41 -15.93 -12.94
N GLY A 280 13.79 -15.77 -11.66
CA GLY A 280 15.01 -15.07 -11.24
C GLY A 280 15.05 -13.61 -11.70
N ARG A 281 13.89 -12.95 -11.79
CA ARG A 281 13.74 -11.51 -12.03
C ARG A 281 14.12 -10.69 -10.79
N ILE A 282 13.95 -11.26 -9.60
CA ILE A 282 14.28 -10.65 -8.32
C ILE A 282 15.01 -11.65 -7.44
N ARG A 283 16.03 -11.17 -6.72
CA ARG A 283 16.70 -11.92 -5.66
C ARG A 283 17.07 -10.92 -4.57
N LEU A 284 16.33 -10.91 -3.48
CA LEU A 284 16.45 -9.93 -2.40
C LEU A 284 16.61 -10.63 -1.05
N GLU A 285 17.35 -9.98 -0.16
CA GLU A 285 17.37 -10.24 1.26
C GLU A 285 16.92 -8.97 1.99
N PHE A 286 16.03 -9.12 2.96
CA PHE A 286 15.59 -8.05 3.83
C PHE A 286 16.12 -8.29 5.25
N GLU A 287 16.83 -7.31 5.79
CA GLU A 287 17.31 -7.31 7.17
C GLU A 287 16.37 -6.45 8.05
N PRO A 288 15.54 -7.06 8.91
CA PRO A 288 14.64 -6.33 9.80
C PRO A 288 15.41 -5.51 10.85
N LYS A 289 15.03 -4.24 11.03
CA LYS A 289 15.64 -3.33 12.03
C LYS A 289 14.66 -2.89 13.12
N GLY A 290 13.37 -2.88 12.82
CA GLY A 290 12.33 -2.56 13.77
C GLY A 290 10.96 -3.04 13.29
N GLU A 291 9.95 -2.91 14.15
CA GLU A 291 8.59 -3.33 13.82
C GLU A 291 7.54 -2.35 14.36
N ARG A 292 6.47 -2.16 13.59
CA ARG A 292 5.15 -1.79 14.08
C ARG A 292 4.32 -3.07 14.14
N ARG A 293 3.73 -3.36 15.30
CA ARG A 293 2.88 -4.54 15.48
C ARG A 293 1.54 -4.17 16.07
N GLU A 294 0.53 -4.92 15.67
CA GLU A 294 -0.82 -4.81 16.20
C GLU A 294 -1.44 -6.19 16.36
N LYS A 295 -2.11 -6.41 17.50
CA LYS A 295 -2.80 -7.67 17.79
C LYS A 295 -4.15 -7.39 18.41
N VAL A 296 -5.21 -7.80 17.72
CA VAL A 296 -6.60 -7.69 18.17
C VAL A 296 -7.22 -9.08 18.18
N ASN A 297 -7.92 -9.43 19.25
CA ASN A 297 -8.63 -10.69 19.40
C ASN A 297 -10.01 -10.43 20.03
N LEU A 298 -10.97 -10.04 19.19
CA LEU A 298 -12.37 -9.88 19.55
C LEU A 298 -13.17 -11.08 19.04
N ILE A 299 -14.41 -11.24 19.51
CA ILE A 299 -15.27 -12.39 19.17
C ILE A 299 -15.46 -12.53 17.66
N TRP A 300 -15.72 -11.41 16.97
CA TRP A 300 -16.03 -11.39 15.54
C TRP A 300 -14.86 -10.96 14.65
N THR A 301 -13.86 -10.30 15.23
CA THR A 301 -12.74 -9.70 14.50
C THR A 301 -11.41 -10.07 15.13
N LYS A 302 -10.47 -10.54 14.32
CA LYS A 302 -9.09 -10.84 14.72
C LYS A 302 -8.14 -10.10 13.80
N LEU A 303 -7.07 -9.56 14.35
CA LEU A 303 -5.99 -8.93 13.61
C LEU A 303 -4.67 -9.38 14.21
N TYR A 304 -3.78 -9.88 13.38
CA TYR A 304 -2.39 -10.08 13.72
C TYR A 304 -1.54 -9.47 12.61
N PHE A 305 -1.09 -8.25 12.86
CA PHE A 305 -0.39 -7.42 11.91
C PHE A 305 1.01 -7.11 12.43
N ARG A 306 2.01 -7.29 11.57
CA ARG A 306 3.40 -6.94 11.84
C ARG A 306 3.99 -6.35 10.58
N GLN A 307 4.39 -5.09 10.66
CA GLN A 307 5.11 -4.40 9.62
C GLN A 307 6.52 -4.12 10.12
N PHE A 308 7.50 -4.68 9.44
CA PHE A 308 8.90 -4.49 9.73
C PHE A 308 9.45 -3.35 8.88
N VAL A 309 10.32 -2.57 9.50
CA VAL A 309 11.18 -1.59 8.82
C VAL A 309 12.58 -2.17 8.80
N GLY A 310 13.23 -2.12 7.64
CA GLY A 310 14.53 -2.73 7.46
C GLY A 310 15.16 -2.40 6.12
N LYS A 311 16.22 -3.13 5.77
CA LYS A 311 17.02 -2.88 4.57
C LYS A 311 16.96 -4.03 3.60
N PHE A 312 16.77 -3.73 2.33
CA PHE A 312 16.86 -4.65 1.21
C PHE A 312 18.25 -4.60 0.56
N SER A 313 18.79 -5.78 0.26
CA SER A 313 19.98 -5.96 -0.58
C SER A 313 19.76 -7.10 -1.56
N GLY A 314 20.33 -7.04 -2.75
CA GLY A 314 20.12 -8.03 -3.80
C GLY A 314 20.07 -7.40 -5.20
N SER A 315 19.19 -7.87 -6.06
CA SER A 315 19.12 -7.37 -7.43
C SER A 315 17.77 -7.50 -8.12
N PHE A 316 17.59 -6.65 -9.14
CA PHE A 316 16.54 -6.74 -10.16
C PHE A 316 17.13 -7.08 -11.52
N ARG A 317 16.53 -8.03 -12.22
CA ARG A 317 16.91 -8.46 -13.56
C ARG A 317 15.79 -8.11 -14.56
N PRO A 318 15.83 -6.92 -15.18
CA PRO A 318 14.83 -6.49 -16.15
C PRO A 318 14.81 -7.41 -17.38
N GLU A 319 13.71 -7.37 -18.13
CA GLU A 319 13.60 -8.12 -19.40
C GLU A 319 14.62 -7.64 -20.43
N LYS A 320 14.91 -6.35 -20.42
CA LYS A 320 15.92 -5.72 -21.26
C LYS A 320 16.82 -4.85 -20.39
N GLY A 321 18.09 -4.79 -20.74
CA GLY A 321 19.07 -3.97 -20.02
C GLY A 321 19.89 -4.76 -19.00
N LYS A 322 20.57 -4.02 -18.12
CA LYS A 322 21.50 -4.57 -17.13
C LYS A 322 20.77 -4.87 -15.83
N GLU A 323 21.28 -5.86 -15.11
CA GLU A 323 20.87 -6.14 -13.73
C GLU A 323 21.17 -4.93 -12.85
N VAL A 324 20.20 -4.53 -12.03
CA VAL A 324 20.32 -3.40 -11.10
C VAL A 324 20.60 -3.97 -9.71
N GLN A 325 21.72 -3.55 -9.13
CA GLN A 325 22.11 -3.96 -7.78
C GLN A 325 21.45 -3.07 -6.73
N ILE A 326 20.96 -3.71 -5.68
CA ILE A 326 20.28 -3.08 -4.57
C ILE A 326 21.13 -3.35 -3.34
N LYS A 327 21.46 -2.30 -2.59
CA LYS A 327 22.28 -2.42 -1.40
C LYS A 327 21.77 -1.48 -0.32
N ASP A 328 21.45 -2.06 0.83
CA ASP A 328 21.07 -1.35 2.04
C ASP A 328 19.88 -0.37 1.86
N VAL A 329 18.95 -0.68 0.96
CA VAL A 329 17.80 0.18 0.63
C VAL A 329 16.70 0.00 1.66
N TRP A 330 16.29 1.08 2.32
CA TRP A 330 15.23 1.03 3.32
C TRP A 330 13.86 0.75 2.72
N GLY A 331 13.06 -0.02 3.45
CA GLY A 331 11.66 -0.24 3.12
C GLY A 331 10.94 -1.08 4.16
N PHE A 332 9.87 -1.72 3.70
CA PHE A 332 8.91 -2.41 4.53
C PHE A 332 8.79 -3.87 4.12
N THR A 333 8.61 -4.74 5.11
CA THR A 333 7.97 -6.03 4.91
C THR A 333 6.81 -6.17 5.88
N GLU A 334 5.79 -6.95 5.50
CA GLU A 334 4.65 -7.21 6.35
C GLU A 334 4.32 -8.68 6.42
N PHE A 335 3.79 -9.02 7.59
CA PHE A 335 2.97 -10.19 7.79
C PHE A 335 1.64 -9.75 8.37
N HIS A 336 0.56 -10.06 7.65
CA HIS A 336 -0.80 -9.73 8.05
C HIS A 336 -1.68 -10.97 8.05
N ARG A 337 -2.49 -11.08 9.10
CA ARG A 337 -3.61 -12.01 9.19
C ARG A 337 -4.80 -11.32 9.82
N SER A 338 -5.95 -11.39 9.17
CA SER A 338 -7.19 -10.85 9.72
C SER A 338 -8.35 -11.79 9.52
N LEU A 339 -9.27 -11.73 10.48
CA LEU A 339 -10.64 -12.22 10.36
C LEU A 339 -11.53 -10.99 10.56
N TRP A 340 -12.30 -10.61 9.55
CA TRP A 340 -13.11 -9.38 9.59
C TRP A 340 -14.44 -9.56 10.31
#